data_AF-A0A388QN87-F1
#
_entry.id   AF-A0A388QN87-F1
#
_cell.length_a   1.000
_cell.length_b   1.000
_cell.length_c   1.000
_cell.angle_alpha   90.00
_cell.angle_beta   90.00
_cell.angle_gamma   90.00
#
_symmetry.space_group_name_H-M   'P 1'
#
loop_
_entity.id
_entity.type
_entity.pdbx_description
1 polymer ?
#
loop_
_entity_poly.entity_id
_entity_poly.type
_entity_poly.pdbx_seq_one_letter_code
_entity_poly.pdbx_strand_id
1 'polypeptide(L)'
;MVLSLALFLANPVNADADSPKKQMKRGVASEDITCKAGFSLMIRNNGFPACVKSMTAEKLEKTGLGKIIVVKMKFRKEIQKRFK
;
A
#
# COMPACT_ATOMS: atom_id res chain seq x y z
N MET A 1 -17.52 13.34 -34.42
CA MET A 1 -16.25 13.80 -33.81
C MET A 1 -16.61 14.25 -32.41
N VAL A 2 -16.16 13.69 -31.29
CA VAL A 2 -14.92 12.97 -31.00
C VAL A 2 -15.24 11.81 -30.05
N LEU A 3 -14.79 10.62 -30.43
CA LEU A 3 -14.79 9.42 -29.60
C LEU A 3 -13.56 9.52 -28.68
N SER A 4 -13.74 9.69 -27.38
CA SER A 4 -12.62 9.68 -26.43
C SER A 4 -12.80 8.59 -25.38
N LEU A 5 -12.58 7.35 -25.84
CA LEU A 5 -12.13 6.26 -24.98
C LEU A 5 -10.67 6.54 -24.60
N ALA A 6 -10.42 6.78 -23.32
CA ALA A 6 -9.13 6.48 -22.71
C ALA A 6 -9.37 5.95 -21.30
N LEU A 7 -9.73 4.67 -21.23
CA LEU A 7 -9.61 3.87 -20.03
C LEU A 7 -8.13 3.80 -19.66
N PHE A 8 -7.70 4.60 -18.67
CA PHE A 8 -6.42 4.38 -18.01
C PHE A 8 -6.53 3.12 -17.15
N LEU A 9 -6.45 1.95 -17.79
CA LEU A 9 -6.09 0.72 -17.12
C LEU A 9 -4.60 0.83 -16.76
N ALA A 10 -4.31 1.51 -15.65
CA ALA A 10 -3.02 1.40 -15.01
C ALA A 10 -2.88 -0.07 -14.58
N ASN A 11 -2.20 -0.87 -15.41
CA ASN A 11 -1.76 -2.20 -15.03
C ASN A 11 -0.96 -2.09 -13.73
N PRO A 12 -1.06 -3.06 -12.81
CA PRO A 12 -0.13 -3.12 -11.70
C PRO A 12 1.23 -3.41 -12.33
N VAL A 13 2.03 -2.36 -12.48
CA VAL A 13 3.43 -2.51 -12.81
C VAL A 13 3.97 -3.43 -11.74
N ASN A 14 4.42 -4.62 -12.13
CA ASN A 14 5.18 -5.51 -11.27
C ASN A 14 6.59 -4.90 -11.14
N ALA A 15 6.63 -3.61 -10.75
CA ALA A 15 7.85 -2.88 -10.53
C ALA A 15 8.48 -3.45 -9.28
N ASP A 16 9.78 -3.65 -9.33
CA ASP A 16 10.60 -3.80 -8.14
C ASP A 16 10.35 -2.55 -7.27
N ALA A 17 9.42 -2.64 -6.32
CA ALA A 17 9.03 -1.49 -5.53
C ALA A 17 10.25 -1.09 -4.69
N ASP A 18 10.73 0.13 -4.92
CA ASP A 18 11.85 0.70 -4.18
C ASP A 18 11.58 0.65 -2.68
N SER A 19 12.65 0.65 -1.88
CA SER A 19 12.48 0.66 -0.42
C SER A 19 11.66 1.87 0.04
N PRO A 20 10.89 1.76 1.16
CA PRO A 20 10.12 2.87 1.71
C PRO A 20 10.93 4.17 1.80
N LYS A 21 12.18 4.08 2.28
CA LYS A 21 13.10 5.21 2.37
C LYS A 21 13.36 5.88 1.03
N LYS A 22 13.54 5.12 -0.06
CA LYS A 22 13.74 5.68 -1.41
C LYS A 22 12.46 6.35 -1.94
N GLN A 23 11.29 5.76 -1.68
CA GLN A 23 10.01 6.36 -2.08
C GLN A 23 9.77 7.70 -1.36
N MET A 24 10.00 7.75 -0.04
CA MET A 24 9.90 8.99 0.73
C MET A 24 10.85 10.08 0.23
N LYS A 25 12.09 9.71 -0.13
CA LYS A 25 13.05 10.66 -0.72
C LYS A 25 12.58 11.27 -2.04
N ARG A 26 11.68 10.60 -2.76
CA ARG A 26 11.04 11.11 -3.98
C ARG A 26 9.75 11.88 -3.71
N GLY A 27 9.39 12.10 -2.44
CA GLY A 27 8.18 12.82 -2.04
C GLY A 27 6.93 11.95 -1.88
N VAL A 28 7.05 10.62 -1.88
CA VAL A 28 5.91 9.73 -1.60
C VAL A 28 5.55 9.81 -0.11
N ALA A 29 4.27 10.08 0.18
CA ALA A 29 3.76 10.10 1.55
C ALA A 29 3.85 8.71 2.19
N SER A 30 3.99 8.65 3.51
CA SER A 30 4.15 7.40 4.26
C SER A 30 3.01 6.41 4.00
N GLU A 31 1.79 6.91 3.87
CA GLU A 31 0.56 6.15 3.65
C GLU A 31 0.45 5.59 2.22
N ASP A 32 1.12 6.23 1.26
CA ASP A 32 1.07 5.90 -0.17
C ASP A 32 2.24 5.01 -0.62
N ILE A 33 3.10 4.60 0.31
CA ILE A 33 4.23 3.72 -0.01
C ILE A 33 3.75 2.37 -0.52
N THR A 34 4.24 2.02 -1.71
CA THR A 34 3.93 0.74 -2.32
C THR A 34 4.96 -0.31 -1.91
N CYS A 35 4.50 -1.45 -1.43
CA CYS A 35 5.36 -2.59 -1.10
C CYS A 35 5.40 -3.61 -2.24
N LYS A 36 6.51 -4.36 -2.32
CA LYS A 36 6.63 -5.52 -3.21
C LYS A 36 5.55 -6.56 -2.88
N ALA A 37 5.23 -7.41 -3.85
CA ALA A 37 4.32 -8.53 -3.65
C ALA A 37 4.76 -9.38 -2.43
N GLY A 38 3.78 -9.80 -1.62
CA GLY A 38 4.01 -10.55 -0.37
C GLY A 38 4.35 -9.70 0.86
N PHE A 39 4.49 -8.38 0.70
CA PHE A 39 4.68 -7.44 1.80
C PHE A 39 3.50 -6.49 1.95
N SER A 40 3.21 -6.12 3.19
CA SER A 40 2.21 -5.13 3.59
C SER A 40 2.92 -3.89 4.13
N LEU A 41 2.41 -2.71 3.78
CA LEU A 41 2.85 -1.45 4.37
C LEU A 41 2.28 -1.32 5.78
N MET A 42 3.17 -0.96 6.70
CA MET A 42 2.92 -0.67 8.10
C MET A 42 3.58 0.66 8.45
N ILE A 43 2.90 1.49 9.24
CA ILE A 43 3.50 2.69 9.84
C ILE A 43 3.84 2.38 11.28
N ARG A 44 5.12 2.46 11.63
CA ARG A 44 5.58 2.30 13.02
C ARG A 44 5.17 3.50 13.86
N ASN A 45 5.16 3.34 15.19
CA ASN A 45 4.80 4.44 16.10
C ASN A 45 5.68 5.69 15.98
N ASN A 46 6.89 5.53 15.47
CA ASN A 46 7.80 6.64 15.19
C ASN A 46 7.48 7.37 13.87
N GLY A 47 6.34 7.06 13.23
CA GLY A 47 5.89 7.68 11.99
C GLY A 47 6.54 7.14 10.72
N PHE A 48 7.47 6.18 10.83
CA PHE A 48 8.19 5.67 9.67
C PHE A 48 7.50 4.46 9.03
N PRO A 49 7.37 4.45 7.70
CA PRO A 49 6.80 3.33 6.96
C PRO A 49 7.78 2.16 6.83
N ALA A 50 7.24 0.94 6.86
CA ALA A 50 7.95 -0.30 6.66
C ALA A 50 7.12 -1.30 5.83
N CYS A 51 7.77 -1.96 4.87
CA CYS A 51 7.21 -3.12 4.19
C CYS A 51 7.58 -4.38 4.97
N VAL A 52 6.58 -5.04 5.54
CA VAL A 52 6.74 -6.26 6.35
C VAL A 52 5.81 -7.35 5.86
N LYS A 53 6.09 -8.63 6.15
CA LYS A 53 5.13 -9.70 5.85
C LYS A 53 3.82 -9.45 6.60
N SER A 54 2.69 -9.85 6.03
CA SER A 54 1.37 -9.62 6.64
C SER A 54 1.25 -10.16 8.07
N MET A 55 1.79 -11.36 8.33
CA MET A 55 1.83 -11.92 9.69
C MET A 55 2.66 -11.08 10.67
N THR A 56 3.73 -10.46 10.19
CA THR A 56 4.56 -9.55 10.99
C THR A 56 3.83 -8.24 11.26
N ALA A 57 3.14 -7.70 10.25
CA ALA A 57 2.31 -6.50 10.41
C ALA A 57 1.26 -6.72 11.51
N GLU A 58 0.56 -7.86 11.49
CA GLU A 58 -0.45 -8.21 12.49
C GLU A 58 0.14 -8.34 13.90
N LYS A 59 1.30 -8.99 14.04
CA LYS A 59 2.00 -9.09 15.33
C LYS A 59 2.40 -7.71 15.86
N LEU A 60 2.95 -6.86 15.00
CA LEU A 60 3.40 -5.53 15.40
C LEU A 60 2.24 -4.58 15.71
N GLU A 61 1.07 -4.77 15.10
CA GLU A 61 -0.15 -4.04 15.46
C GLU A 61 -0.67 -4.50 16.83
N LYS A 62 -0.73 -5.82 17.07
CA LYS A 62 -1.16 -6.40 18.36
C LYS A 62 -0.27 -5.98 19.53
N THR A 63 1.03 -5.82 19.31
CA THR A 63 1.96 -5.31 20.33
C THR A 63 2.00 -3.79 20.41
N GLY A 64 1.19 -3.10 19.60
CA GLY A 64 1.13 -1.64 19.59
C GLY A 64 2.40 -0.97 19.09
N LEU A 65 3.24 -1.65 18.28
CA LEU A 65 4.48 -1.12 17.70
C LEU A 65 4.28 -0.46 16.33
N GLY A 66 3.05 -0.47 15.82
CA GLY A 66 2.63 0.34 14.68
C GLY A 66 1.20 0.04 14.25
N LYS A 67 0.80 0.62 13.11
CA LYS A 67 -0.56 0.55 12.55
C LYS A 67 -0.52 0.01 11.13
N ILE A 68 -1.44 -0.89 10.80
CA ILE A 68 -1.60 -1.43 9.45
C ILE A 68 -2.48 -0.47 8.63
N ILE A 69 -1.96 0.06 7.52
CA ILE A 69 -2.72 1.00 6.67
C ILE A 69 -3.36 0.29 5.47
N VAL A 70 -2.64 -0.64 4.83
CA VAL A 70 -2.99 -1.05 3.46
C VAL A 70 -3.93 -2.25 3.38
N VAL A 71 -3.94 -3.12 4.40
CA VAL A 71 -4.91 -4.23 4.45
C VAL A 71 -6.33 -3.66 4.50
N LYS A 72 -6.54 -2.55 5.21
CA LYS A 72 -7.85 -1.90 5.35
C LYS A 72 -8.35 -1.33 4.01
N MET A 73 -7.47 -0.69 3.23
CA MET A 73 -7.85 -0.14 1.91
C MET A 73 -8.08 -1.21 0.85
N LYS A 74 -7.26 -2.28 0.80
CA LYS A 74 -7.44 -3.34 -0.21
C LYS A 74 -8.73 -4.12 0.03
N PHE A 75 -9.01 -4.47 1.30
CA PHE A 75 -10.27 -5.14 1.67
C PHE A 75 -11.49 -4.23 1.43
N ARG A 76 -11.40 -2.93 1.76
CA ARG A 76 -12.47 -1.96 1.49
C ARG A 76 -12.74 -1.79 0.00
N LYS A 77 -11.71 -1.79 -0.84
CA LYS A 77 -11.84 -1.71 -2.31
C LYS A 77 -12.42 -2.98 -2.91
N GLU A 78 -11.98 -4.17 -2.48
CA GLU A 78 -12.55 -5.45 -2.91
C GLU A 78 -14.02 -5.59 -2.49
N ILE A 79 -14.37 -5.19 -1.27
CA ILE A 79 -15.76 -5.15 -0.80
C ILE A 79 -16.58 -4.18 -1.66
N GLN A 80 -16.13 -2.93 -1.87
CA GLN A 80 -16.87 -1.99 -2.72
C GLN A 80 -17.05 -2.47 -4.16
N LYS A 81 -16.07 -3.20 -4.72
CA LYS A 81 -16.16 -3.80 -6.06
C LYS A 81 -17.15 -4.96 -6.13
N ARG A 82 -17.46 -5.61 -5.00
CA ARG A 82 -18.42 -6.71 -4.91
C ARG A 82 -19.87 -6.26 -4.69
N PHE A 83 -20.04 -5.04 -4.19
CA PHE A 83 -21.35 -4.41 -3.93
C PHE A 83 -21.74 -3.35 -4.98
N LYS A 84 -20.97 -3.22 -6.06
CA LYS A 84 -21.22 -2.31 -7.19
C LYS A 84 -21.28 -3.10 -8.48
#